data_AF-A0A495UR44-F1
#
_entry.id   AF-A0A495UR44-F1
#
_cell.length_a   1.000
_cell.length_b   1.000
_cell.length_c   1.000
_cell.angle_alpha   90.00
_cell.angle_beta   90.00
_cell.angle_gamma   90.00
#
_symmetry.space_group_name_H-M   'P 1'
#
loop_
_entity.id
_entity.type
_entity.pdbx_description
1 polymer ?
#
loop_
_entity_poly.entity_id
_entity_poly.type
_entity_poly.pdbx_seq_one_letter_code
_entity_poly.pdbx_strand_id
1 'polypeptide(L)' 'MMVSTNPDVRALVRWALKQYPWLCLEPGSKHWRLRSERSQDFTPIPVSPSEFKVVKQLRAQIRRLAQQGRGLIDSKRR' A
#
# COMPACT_ATOMS: atom_id res chain seq x y z
N MET A 1 6.77 2.70 15.17
CA MET A 1 5.57 2.13 14.54
C MET A 1 6.02 1.20 13.40
N MET A 2 5.75 -0.10 13.50
CA MET A 2 6.27 -1.10 12.57
C MET A 2 5.16 -1.52 11.58
N VAL A 3 5.21 -1.00 10.35
CA VAL A 3 4.21 -1.25 9.30
C VAL A 3 4.33 -2.63 8.64
N SER A 4 5.53 -3.22 8.68
CA SER A 4 5.81 -4.57 8.17
C SER A 4 7.11 -5.11 8.79
N THR A 5 7.21 -6.44 8.90
CA THR A 5 8.43 -7.15 9.30
C THR A 5 9.50 -7.10 8.21
N ASN A 6 9.10 -6.98 6.94
CA ASN A 6 9.99 -6.96 5.79
C ASN A 6 10.61 -5.55 5.55
N PRO A 7 11.95 -5.40 5.53
CA PRO A 7 12.62 -4.12 5.30
C PRO A 7 12.33 -3.50 3.93
N ASP A 8 12.20 -4.30 2.87
CA ASP A 8 11.92 -3.83 1.51
C ASP A 8 10.52 -3.23 1.41
N VAL A 9 9.55 -3.85 2.08
CA VAL A 9 8.19 -3.32 2.18
C VAL A 9 8.20 -1.98 2.92
N ARG A 10 8.94 -1.86 4.03
CA ARG A 10 9.08 -0.59 4.75
C ARG A 10 9.72 0.49 3.88
N ALA A 11 10.77 0.15 3.13
CA ALA A 11 11.44 1.08 2.22
C ALA A 11 10.49 1.55 1.09
N LEU A 12 9.75 0.62 0.50
CA LEU A 12 8.77 0.89 -0.55
C LEU A 12 7.63 1.79 -0.06
N VAL A 13 7.09 1.52 1.13
CA VAL A 13 6.03 2.35 1.74
C VAL A 13 6.55 3.76 2.05
N ARG A 14 7.75 3.89 2.63
CA ARG A 14 8.38 5.20 2.87
C ARG A 14 8.61 5.98 1.58
N TRP A 15 9.08 5.30 0.53
CA TRP A 15 9.25 5.91 -0.79
C TRP A 15 7.91 6.38 -1.35
N ALA A 16 6.86 5.57 -1.24
CA ALA A 16 5.53 5.92 -1.73
C ALA A 16 4.95 7.16 -1.02
N LEU A 17 5.09 7.25 0.30
CA LEU A 17 4.64 8.41 1.08
C LEU A 17 5.40 9.69 0.72
N LYS A 18 6.70 9.58 0.42
CA LYS A 18 7.49 10.73 -0.07
C LYS A 18 7.10 11.14 -1.49
N GLN A 19 6.86 10.16 -2.36
CA GLN A 19 6.57 10.40 -3.77
C GLN A 19 5.15 10.91 -4.02
N TYR A 20 4.19 10.48 -3.18
CA TYR A 20 2.76 10.77 -3.35
C TYR A 20 2.21 11.36 -2.05
N PRO A 21 2.18 12.70 -1.91
CA PRO A 21 1.78 13.38 -0.68
C PRO A 21 0.32 13.13 -0.24
N TRP A 22 -0.54 12.71 -1.17
CA TRP A 22 -1.95 12.36 -0.91
C TRP A 22 -2.14 10.90 -0.48
N LEU A 23 -1.05 10.14 -0.29
CA LEU A 23 -1.11 8.82 0.31
C LEU A 23 -0.84 8.93 1.80
N CYS A 24 -1.71 8.30 2.59
CA CYS A 24 -1.63 8.30 4.04
C CYS A 24 -1.58 6.87 4.57
N LEU A 25 -0.90 6.68 5.71
CA LEU A 25 -0.93 5.42 6.44
C LEU A 25 -2.13 5.38 7.36
N GLU A 26 -2.94 4.35 7.23
CA GLU A 26 -4.11 4.12 8.07
C GLU A 26 -3.96 2.77 8.80
N PRO A 27 -4.16 2.71 10.12
CA PRO A 27 -4.20 1.46 10.84
C PRO A 27 -5.47 0.68 10.46
N GLY A 28 -5.31 -0.52 9.90
CA GLY A 28 -6.41 -1.45 9.67
C GLY A 28 -6.50 -2.51 10.77
N SER A 29 -7.63 -3.24 10.82
CA SER A 29 -7.91 -4.23 11.88
C SER A 29 -6.91 -5.39 11.97
N LYS A 30 -6.24 -5.75 10.86
CA LYS A 30 -5.24 -6.83 10.81
C LYS A 30 -3.88 -6.36 10.28
N HIS A 31 -3.88 -5.37 9.40
CA HIS A 31 -2.68 -4.87 8.73
C HIS A 31 -2.79 -3.36 8.55
N TRP A 32 -1.63 -2.70 8.53
CA TRP A 32 -1.55 -1.32 8.05
C TRP A 32 -2.04 -1.21 6.61
N ARG A 33 -2.62 -0.07 6.26
CA ARG A 33 -3.13 0.22 4.92
C ARG A 33 -2.51 1.50 4.42
N LEU A 34 -2.25 1.55 3.12
CA LEU A 34 -1.92 2.79 2.44
C LEU A 34 -3.18 3.27 1.74
N ARG A 35 -3.73 4.40 2.17
CA ARG A 35 -4.96 4.99 1.66
C ARG A 35 -4.63 6.19 0.77
N SER A 36 -5.36 6.34 -0.33
CA SER A 36 -5.33 7.54 -1.16
C SER A 36 -6.44 8.48 -0.71
N GLU A 37 -6.08 9.72 -0.34
CA GLU A 37 -7.07 10.74 -0.01
C GLU A 37 -7.90 11.16 -1.24
N ARG A 38 -7.33 11.05 -2.44
CA ARG A 38 -7.98 11.44 -3.69
C ARG A 38 -9.14 10.52 -4.09
N SER A 39 -8.97 9.21 -3.92
CA SER A 39 -9.97 8.23 -4.33
C SER A 39 -10.68 7.56 -3.16
N GLN A 40 -10.22 7.81 -1.93
CA GLN A 40 -10.60 7.11 -0.71
C GLN A 40 -10.38 5.58 -0.75
N ASP A 41 -9.72 5.07 -1.78
CA ASP A 41 -9.36 3.66 -1.90
C ASP A 41 -8.04 3.38 -1.14
N PHE A 42 -7.76 2.10 -0.87
CA PHE A 42 -6.59 1.68 -0.12
C PHE A 42 -5.95 0.40 -0.66
N THR A 43 -4.68 0.20 -0.34
CA THR A 43 -3.98 -1.09 -0.51
C THR A 43 -3.45 -1.57 0.85
N PRO A 44 -3.69 -2.83 1.24
CA PRO A 44 -3.16 -3.37 2.47
C PRO A 44 -1.64 -3.57 2.38
N ILE A 45 -0.93 -3.27 3.47
CA ILE A 45 0.50 -3.48 3.59
C ILE A 45 0.74 -4.89 4.14
N PRO A 46 1.42 -5.77 3.39
CA PRO A 46 1.71 -7.13 3.83
C PRO A 46 2.65 -7.12 5.05
N VAL A 47 2.26 -7.84 6.10
CA VAL A 47 3.01 -7.93 7.37
C VAL A 47 4.01 -9.09 7.37
N SER A 48 3.73 -10.16 6.63
CA SER A 48 4.57 -11.36 6.61
C SER A 48 5.82 -11.22 5.71
N PRO A 49 6.92 -11.88 6.07
CA PRO A 49 8.08 -12.08 5.20
C PRO A 49 7.72 -13.13 4.15
N SER A 50 7.04 -12.72 3.09
CA SER A 50 6.81 -13.61 1.94
C SER A 50 7.42 -13.00 0.69
N GLU A 51 8.12 -13.86 -0.04
CA GLU A 51 8.74 -13.80 -1.36
C GLU A 51 8.81 -12.44 -2.09
N PHE A 52 9.91 -12.21 -2.82
CA PHE A 52 10.11 -11.08 -3.76
C PHE A 52 8.88 -10.73 -4.62
N LYS A 53 8.04 -11.72 -4.96
CA LYS A 53 6.77 -11.53 -5.68
C LYS A 53 5.82 -10.55 -4.98
N VAL A 54 5.74 -10.58 -3.65
CA VAL A 54 4.85 -9.72 -2.84
C VAL A 54 5.28 -8.25 -2.93
N VAL A 55 6.59 -7.97 -2.87
CA VAL A 55 7.11 -6.58 -2.99
C VAL A 55 6.82 -6.01 -4.38
N LYS A 56 7.04 -6.81 -5.44
CA LYS A 56 6.74 -6.41 -6.82
C LYS A 56 5.25 -6.12 -7.01
N GLN A 57 4.38 -6.97 -6.48
CA GLN A 57 2.93 -6.77 -6.53
C GLN A 57 2.50 -5.54 -5.74
N LEU A 58 3.00 -5.36 -4.52
CA LEU A 58 2.70 -4.19 -3.70
C LEU A 58 3.11 -2.89 -4.40
N ARG A 59 4.29 -2.86 -5.04
CA ARG A 59 4.74 -1.71 -5.83
C ARG A 59 3.78 -1.39 -6.97
N ALA A 60 3.30 -2.40 -7.67
CA ALA A 60 2.32 -2.22 -8.74
C ALA A 60 0.97 -1.70 -8.20
N GLN A 61 0.52 -2.22 -7.06
CA GLN A 61 -0.72 -1.76 -6.40
C GLN A 61 -0.62 -0.32 -5.91
N ILE A 62 0.49 0.06 -5.26
CA ILE A 62 0.75 1.44 -4.83
C ILE A 62 0.74 2.37 -6.04
N ARG A 63 1.40 1.98 -7.14
CA ARG A 63 1.42 2.79 -8.36
C ARG A 63 0.03 2.98 -8.96
N ARG A 64 -0.78 1.91 -9.02
CA ARG A 64 -2.18 2.00 -9.49
C ARG A 64 -3.03 2.87 -8.58
N LEU A 65 -2.89 2.71 -7.26
CA LEU A 65 -3.61 3.52 -6.28
C LEU A 65 -3.23 5.00 -6.41
N ALA A 66 -1.95 5.31 -6.56
CA ALA A 66 -1.46 6.68 -6.66
C ALA A 66 -1.84 7.36 -7.99
N GLN A 67 -1.78 6.62 -9.10
CA GLN A 67 -2.00 7.17 -10.45
C GLN A 67 -3.46 7.16 -10.88
N GLN A 68 -4.20 6.10 -10.54
CA GLN A 68 -5.57 5.88 -11.02
C GLN A 68 -6.60 5.97 -9.91
N GLY A 69 -6.17 6.08 -8.64
CA GLY A 69 -7.08 6.02 -7.50
C GLY A 69 -7.64 4.62 -7.24
N ARG A 70 -7.18 3.59 -7.96
CA ARG A 70 -7.71 2.23 -7.89
C ARG A 70 -6.89 1.37 -6.93
N GLY A 71 -7.51 1.01 -5.82
CA GLY A 71 -6.98 0.12 -4.79
C GLY A 71 -7.77 -1.18 -4.70
N LEU A 72 -7.85 -1.70 -3.49
CA LEU A 72 -8.51 -2.96 -3.19
C LEU A 72 -10.04 -2.85 -3.26
N ILE A 73 -10.62 -1.68 -2.98
CA ILE A 73 -12.07 -1.46 -3.03
C ILE A 73 -12.55 -1.54 -4.48
N ASP A 74 -11.89 -0.84 -5.40
CA ASP A 74 -12.19 -0.91 -6.84
C ASP A 74 -12.05 -2.33 -7.38
N SER A 75 -11.02 -3.06 -6.92
CA SER A 75 -10.78 -4.45 -7.33
C SER A 75 -11.86 -5.44 -6.88
N LYS A 76 -12.68 -5.10 -5.87
CA LYS A 76 -13.79 -5.95 -5.38
C LYS A 76 -15.13 -5.69 -6.08
N ARG A 77 -15.25 -4.62 -6.88
CA ARG A 77 -16.49 -4.26 -7.58
C ARG A 77 -16.62 -4.87 -8.99
N ARG A 78 -15.70 -5.78 -9.38
CA ARG A 78 -15.74 -6.51 -10.65
C ARG A 78 -16.13 -7.96 -10.44
#